data_AF-A0A949RU75-F1
#
_entry.id   AF-A0A949RU75-F1
#
_cell.length_a   1.000
_cell.length_b   1.000
_cell.length_c   1.000
_cell.angle_alpha   90.00
_cell.angle_beta   90.00
_cell.angle_gamma   90.00
#
_symmetry.space_group_name_H-M   'P 1'
#
loop_
_entity.id
_entity.type
_entity.pdbx_description
1 polymer ?
#
loop_
_entity_poly.entity_id
_entity_poly.type
_entity_poly.pdbx_seq_one_letter_code
_entity_poly.pdbx_strand_id
1 'polypeptide(L)'
;MLFRLSSVMVSLAWLSQPIPAKEIGGTINTTLRIEENSVLVEDVTCAVESAPCIVVGAPNITLDLDGYAITGQADAEAACSGGGVGTEIGIDVNGQNGAVIRGPGVIRQMRSFGIRVNNSSGGKITGVTASTNCFAGFYLNAASEYELEGNVSVRNGNMTFPCGGI
;
A
#
# COMPACT_ATOMS: atom_id res chain seq x y z
N MET A 1 -16.06 -41.13 -55.82
CA MET A 1 -16.06 -41.05 -54.35
C MET A 1 -15.26 -39.82 -53.95
N LEU A 2 -15.94 -38.76 -53.50
CA LEU A 2 -15.33 -37.49 -53.06
C LEU A 2 -15.38 -37.45 -51.52
N PHE A 3 -14.23 -37.42 -50.86
CA PHE A 3 -14.15 -37.23 -49.40
C PHE A 3 -14.06 -35.73 -49.09
N ARG A 4 -15.05 -35.19 -48.37
CA ARG A 4 -14.98 -33.85 -47.76
C ARG A 4 -14.29 -33.96 -46.41
N LEU A 5 -13.17 -33.27 -46.22
CA LEU A 5 -12.58 -33.02 -44.90
C LEU A 5 -13.19 -31.73 -44.33
N SER A 6 -13.84 -31.85 -43.18
CA SER A 6 -14.38 -30.72 -42.42
C SER A 6 -13.38 -30.39 -41.31
N SER A 7 -12.73 -29.22 -41.40
CA SER A 7 -11.85 -28.71 -40.35
C SER A 7 -12.69 -28.21 -39.18
N VAL A 8 -12.54 -28.84 -38.02
CA VAL A 8 -13.04 -28.31 -36.75
C VAL A 8 -11.96 -27.41 -36.17
N MET A 9 -12.21 -26.09 -36.14
CA MET A 9 -11.40 -25.13 -35.39
C MET A 9 -11.69 -25.31 -33.89
N VAL A 10 -10.71 -25.81 -33.14
CA VAL A 10 -10.73 -25.80 -31.68
C VAL A 10 -10.12 -24.49 -31.21
N SER A 11 -10.96 -23.55 -30.77
CA SER A 11 -10.52 -22.30 -30.14
C SER A 11 -10.03 -22.60 -28.73
N LEU A 12 -8.72 -22.51 -28.49
CA LEU A 12 -8.16 -22.48 -27.13
C LEU A 12 -8.50 -21.13 -26.49
N ALA A 13 -9.51 -21.11 -25.63
CA ALA A 13 -9.72 -20.03 -24.68
C ALA A 13 -8.64 -20.14 -23.60
N TRP A 14 -7.64 -19.26 -23.68
CA TRP A 14 -6.65 -19.09 -22.62
C TRP A 14 -7.37 -18.47 -21.42
N LEU A 15 -7.72 -19.30 -20.43
CA LEU A 15 -8.07 -18.82 -19.10
C LEU A 15 -6.80 -18.17 -18.54
N SER A 16 -6.76 -16.83 -18.51
CA SER A 16 -5.75 -16.10 -17.74
C SER A 16 -5.98 -16.47 -16.29
N GLN A 17 -5.23 -17.44 -15.76
CA GLN A 17 -5.21 -17.64 -14.32
C GLN A 17 -4.75 -16.32 -13.70
N PRO A 18 -5.49 -15.76 -12.72
CA PRO A 18 -4.98 -14.63 -11.96
C PRO A 18 -3.60 -15.03 -11.45
N ILE A 19 -2.58 -14.21 -11.73
CA ILE A 19 -1.28 -14.40 -11.07
C ILE A 19 -1.58 -14.40 -9.58
N PRO A 20 -1.19 -15.45 -8.82
CA PRO A 20 -1.48 -15.50 -7.40
C PRO A 20 -0.85 -14.28 -6.74
N ALA A 21 -1.70 -13.39 -6.22
CA ALA A 21 -1.23 -12.30 -5.38
C ALA A 21 -0.93 -12.88 -4.01
N LYS A 22 0.16 -12.42 -3.38
CA LYS A 22 0.46 -12.77 -2.01
C LYS A 22 -0.60 -12.18 -1.08
N GLU A 23 -1.31 -13.05 -0.38
CA GLU A 23 -2.32 -12.64 0.59
C GLU A 23 -1.63 -12.16 1.89
N ILE A 24 -2.15 -11.08 2.46
CA ILE A 24 -1.66 -10.45 3.69
C ILE A 24 -2.83 -10.28 4.65
N GLY A 25 -2.63 -10.68 5.90
CA GLY A 25 -3.63 -10.58 6.97
C GLY A 25 -2.99 -10.59 8.36
N GLY A 26 -3.82 -10.40 9.38
CA GLY A 26 -3.49 -10.56 10.79
C GLY A 26 -2.54 -9.51 11.35
N THR A 27 -1.71 -9.92 12.31
CA THR A 27 -0.76 -9.02 12.98
C THR A 27 0.65 -9.17 12.40
N ILE A 28 1.18 -8.07 11.87
CA ILE A 28 2.56 -7.95 11.39
C ILE A 28 3.44 -7.50 12.56
N ASN A 29 4.25 -8.42 13.09
CA ASN A 29 5.16 -8.16 14.21
C ASN A 29 6.60 -7.83 13.77
N THR A 30 6.94 -8.10 12.50
CA THR A 30 8.21 -7.76 11.87
C THR A 30 7.93 -7.18 10.49
N THR A 31 8.79 -6.28 9.99
CA THR A 31 8.60 -5.66 8.66
C THR A 31 8.33 -6.70 7.59
N LEU A 32 7.16 -6.58 6.96
CA LEU A 32 6.76 -7.41 5.84
C LEU A 32 7.31 -6.82 4.54
N ARG A 33 8.29 -7.49 3.95
CA ARG A 33 8.79 -7.15 2.63
C ARG A 33 7.94 -7.85 1.57
N ILE A 34 7.39 -7.08 0.64
CA ILE A 34 6.67 -7.60 -0.53
C ILE A 34 7.53 -7.46 -1.79
N GLU A 35 7.67 -8.55 -2.54
CA GLU A 35 8.49 -8.60 -3.76
C GLU A 35 7.67 -9.05 -4.99
N GLU A 36 6.36 -9.22 -4.78
CA GLU A 36 5.37 -9.61 -5.78
C GLU A 36 4.05 -8.87 -5.50
N ASN A 37 3.11 -8.94 -6.45
CA ASN A 37 1.78 -8.38 -6.25
C ASN A 37 1.15 -8.99 -5.00
N SER A 38 0.58 -8.14 -4.16
CA SER A 38 0.04 -8.54 -2.86
C SER A 38 -1.35 -7.93 -2.66
N VAL A 39 -2.18 -8.61 -1.88
CA VAL A 39 -3.54 -8.17 -1.56
C VAL A 39 -3.81 -8.38 -0.07
N LEU A 40 -4.48 -7.42 0.57
CA LEU A 40 -5.02 -7.63 1.91
C LEU A 40 -6.28 -8.49 1.81
N VAL A 41 -6.39 -9.51 2.65
CA VAL A 41 -7.58 -10.36 2.72
C VAL A 41 -8.39 -10.15 4.01
N GLU A 42 -7.87 -9.32 4.91
CA GLU A 42 -8.50 -8.90 6.17
C GLU A 42 -7.81 -7.62 6.69
N ASP A 43 -8.34 -7.06 7.77
CA ASP A 43 -7.70 -5.94 8.48
C ASP A 43 -6.36 -6.38 9.09
N VAL A 44 -5.33 -5.55 8.86
CA VAL A 44 -3.96 -5.77 9.32
C VAL A 44 -3.65 -4.87 10.51
N THR A 45 -3.06 -5.46 11.55
CA THR A 45 -2.47 -4.72 12.67
C THR A 45 -0.95 -4.73 12.57
N CYS A 46 -0.35 -3.55 12.56
CA CYS A 46 1.08 -3.35 12.58
C CYS A 46 1.56 -3.21 14.03
N ALA A 47 2.34 -4.18 14.50
CA ALA A 47 3.00 -4.19 15.80
C ALA A 47 4.54 -4.08 15.65
N VAL A 48 5.00 -3.55 14.51
CA VAL A 48 6.41 -3.37 14.20
C VAL A 48 6.94 -2.12 14.87
N GLU A 49 7.98 -2.28 15.69
CA GLU A 49 8.66 -1.16 16.34
C GLU A 49 9.93 -0.76 15.58
N SER A 50 10.21 0.54 15.54
CA SER A 50 11.40 1.13 14.94
C SER A 50 11.63 0.83 13.44
N ALA A 51 10.66 0.29 12.72
CA ALA A 51 10.76 -0.02 11.30
C ALA A 51 9.40 0.07 10.59
N PRO A 52 9.37 0.14 9.24
CA PRO A 52 8.11 0.13 8.50
C PRO A 52 7.33 -1.17 8.71
N CYS A 53 6.02 -1.09 8.68
CA CYS A 53 5.15 -2.27 8.73
C CYS A 53 5.25 -3.08 7.43
N ILE A 54 5.03 -2.43 6.28
CA ILE A 54 5.19 -3.04 4.95
C ILE A 54 6.23 -2.27 4.15
N VAL A 55 7.16 -2.99 3.52
CA VAL A 55 8.14 -2.45 2.57
C VAL A 55 7.87 -3.01 1.18
N VAL A 56 7.73 -2.12 0.20
CA VAL A 56 7.78 -2.47 -1.22
C VAL A 56 9.23 -2.78 -1.57
N GLY A 57 9.51 -4.06 -1.82
CA GLY A 57 10.84 -4.59 -2.03
C GLY A 57 11.26 -4.75 -3.50
N ALA A 58 10.33 -4.64 -4.43
CA ALA A 58 10.58 -4.79 -5.86
C ALA A 58 9.84 -3.71 -6.68
N PRO A 59 10.34 -3.36 -7.88
CA PRO A 59 9.66 -2.44 -8.77
C PRO A 59 8.43 -3.09 -9.42
N ASN A 60 7.51 -2.27 -9.93
CA ASN A 60 6.34 -2.68 -10.72
C ASN A 60 5.39 -3.66 -10.01
N ILE A 61 5.34 -3.64 -8.67
CA ILE A 61 4.40 -4.43 -7.89
C ILE A 61 3.22 -3.59 -7.43
N THR A 62 2.07 -4.24 -7.30
CA THR A 62 0.86 -3.69 -6.72
C THR A 62 0.66 -4.25 -5.32
N LEU A 63 0.44 -3.38 -4.35
CA LEU A 63 -0.22 -3.72 -3.08
C LEU A 63 -1.67 -3.23 -3.15
N ASP A 64 -2.60 -4.17 -3.14
CA ASP A 64 -4.04 -3.90 -3.13
C ASP A 64 -4.58 -4.00 -1.70
N LEU A 65 -5.26 -2.97 -1.22
CA LEU A 65 -5.83 -2.92 0.12
C LEU A 65 -7.21 -3.58 0.19
N ASP A 66 -7.89 -3.83 -0.94
CA ASP A 66 -9.16 -4.56 -1.06
C ASP A 66 -10.27 -4.18 -0.05
N GLY A 67 -10.31 -2.91 0.36
CA GLY A 67 -11.26 -2.37 1.32
C GLY A 67 -10.85 -2.50 2.79
N TYR A 68 -9.75 -3.19 3.09
CA TYR A 68 -9.27 -3.42 4.45
C TYR A 68 -8.40 -2.30 4.99
N ALA A 69 -8.21 -2.33 6.30
CA ALA A 69 -7.41 -1.36 7.02
C ALA A 69 -6.02 -1.90 7.40
N ILE A 70 -5.03 -1.02 7.39
CA ILE A 70 -3.74 -1.21 8.05
C ILE A 70 -3.69 -0.24 9.24
N THR A 71 -3.60 -0.80 10.44
CA THR A 71 -3.67 -0.03 11.70
C THR A 71 -2.34 -0.14 12.46
N GLY A 72 -1.71 1.00 12.74
CA GLY A 72 -0.48 1.08 13.55
C GLY A 72 -0.74 1.21 15.06
N GLN A 73 0.32 1.57 15.79
CA GLN A 73 0.34 1.64 17.26
C GLN A 73 0.14 3.06 17.83
N ALA A 74 -0.20 4.03 16.98
CA ALA A 74 -0.42 5.41 17.42
C ALA A 74 -1.78 5.55 18.13
N ASP A 75 -1.91 6.63 18.90
CA ASP A 75 -3.15 6.91 19.61
C ASP A 75 -4.32 7.17 18.64
N ALA A 76 -5.49 6.60 18.95
CA ALA A 76 -6.64 6.64 18.06
C ALA A 76 -7.30 8.02 17.93
N GLU A 77 -7.08 8.91 18.91
CA GLU A 77 -7.70 10.23 18.96
C GLU A 77 -6.72 11.32 18.54
N ALA A 78 -5.48 11.20 19.03
CA ALA A 78 -4.46 12.24 18.95
C ALA A 78 -3.29 11.87 18.03
N ALA A 79 -3.17 10.61 17.58
CA ALA A 79 -2.03 10.02 16.85
C ALA A 79 -0.67 10.21 17.54
N CYS A 80 -0.19 11.44 17.68
CA CYS A 80 1.09 11.83 18.27
C CYS A 80 1.11 11.96 19.80
N SER A 81 0.08 11.54 20.54
CA SER A 81 0.07 11.69 22.01
C SER A 81 1.24 10.96 22.71
N GLY A 82 1.74 9.87 22.10
CA GLY A 82 2.95 9.15 22.54
C GLY A 82 4.27 9.59 21.89
N GLY A 83 4.26 10.65 21.08
CA GLY A 83 5.38 11.05 20.23
C GLY A 83 5.47 10.24 18.93
N GLY A 84 5.92 10.90 17.85
CA GLY A 84 6.09 10.23 16.57
C GLY A 84 7.45 9.54 16.43
N VAL A 85 7.46 8.38 15.79
CA VAL A 85 8.67 7.59 15.51
C VAL A 85 8.93 7.60 14.02
N GLY A 86 9.99 8.28 13.58
CA GLY A 86 10.22 8.57 12.15
C GLY A 86 10.38 7.33 11.24
N THR A 87 10.65 6.15 11.80
CA THR A 87 10.84 4.91 11.05
C THR A 87 9.59 4.02 10.98
N GLU A 88 8.56 4.29 11.78
CA GLU A 88 7.38 3.41 11.92
C GLU A 88 6.25 3.78 10.97
N ILE A 89 6.52 3.52 9.71
CA ILE A 89 5.69 3.87 8.57
C ILE A 89 4.73 2.72 8.27
N GLY A 90 3.51 3.04 7.82
CA GLY A 90 2.58 2.01 7.37
C GLY A 90 3.09 1.26 6.14
N ILE A 91 3.22 1.97 5.02
CA ILE A 91 3.77 1.43 3.77
C ILE A 91 4.95 2.28 3.31
N ASP A 92 6.11 1.66 3.15
CA ASP A 92 7.32 2.34 2.67
C ASP A 92 7.72 1.85 1.27
N VAL A 93 7.72 2.78 0.32
CA VAL A 93 8.24 2.61 -1.04
C VAL A 93 9.56 3.37 -1.12
N ASN A 94 10.68 2.65 -1.11
CA ASN A 94 12.00 3.27 -1.06
C ASN A 94 12.91 2.69 -2.16
N GLY A 95 13.30 3.54 -3.11
CA GLY A 95 14.11 3.12 -4.26
C GLY A 95 13.40 2.18 -5.24
N GLN A 96 12.06 2.19 -5.29
CA GLN A 96 11.28 1.29 -6.15
C GLN A 96 10.45 2.08 -7.18
N ASN A 97 10.59 1.72 -8.45
CA ASN A 97 9.86 2.37 -9.54
C ASN A 97 8.60 1.59 -9.91
N GLY A 98 7.56 2.29 -10.36
CA GLY A 98 6.32 1.67 -10.84
C GLY A 98 5.49 0.98 -9.75
N ALA A 99 5.78 1.23 -8.46
CA ALA A 99 5.01 0.67 -7.38
C ALA A 99 3.59 1.26 -7.34
N VAL A 100 2.60 0.40 -7.18
CA VAL A 100 1.20 0.81 -7.08
C VAL A 100 0.65 0.43 -5.71
N ILE A 101 0.05 1.40 -5.02
CA ILE A 101 -0.73 1.16 -3.82
C ILE A 101 -2.18 1.48 -4.17
N ARG A 102 -3.01 0.45 -4.18
CA ARG A 102 -4.39 0.51 -4.69
C ARG A 102 -5.38 0.29 -3.55
N GLY A 103 -6.35 1.19 -3.44
CA GLY A 103 -7.52 1.02 -2.61
C GLY A 103 -8.74 0.45 -3.37
N PRO A 104 -9.92 0.40 -2.74
CA PRO A 104 -10.25 1.06 -1.47
C PRO A 104 -9.45 0.51 -0.29
N GLY A 105 -9.22 1.31 0.74
CA GLY A 105 -8.54 0.86 1.96
C GLY A 105 -8.16 2.01 2.88
N VAL A 106 -7.89 1.71 4.14
CA VAL A 106 -7.58 2.71 5.17
C VAL A 106 -6.20 2.47 5.78
N ILE A 107 -5.37 3.48 5.87
CA ILE A 107 -4.09 3.43 6.59
C ILE A 107 -4.16 4.43 7.74
N ARG A 108 -4.09 3.92 8.97
CA ARG A 108 -4.35 4.72 10.16
C ARG A 108 -3.47 4.38 11.34
N GLN A 109 -3.40 5.32 12.27
CA GLN A 109 -2.72 5.14 13.55
C GLN A 109 -1.25 4.77 13.40
N MET A 110 -0.57 5.24 12.35
CA MET A 110 0.89 5.11 12.25
C MET A 110 1.55 6.12 13.18
N ARG A 111 2.58 5.68 13.93
CA ARG A 111 3.42 6.60 14.72
C ARG A 111 4.34 7.45 13.83
N SER A 112 4.31 7.21 12.51
CA SER A 112 4.96 8.00 11.46
C SER A 112 3.98 8.37 10.34
N PHE A 113 4.44 8.31 9.09
CA PHE A 113 3.65 8.45 7.88
C PHE A 113 2.73 7.24 7.64
N GLY A 114 1.57 7.47 7.02
CA GLY A 114 0.73 6.38 6.51
C GLY A 114 1.43 5.65 5.35
N ILE A 115 1.66 6.38 4.26
CA ILE A 115 2.47 5.93 3.11
C ILE A 115 3.63 6.89 2.93
N ARG A 116 4.84 6.33 2.81
CA ARG A 116 6.03 7.06 2.36
C ARG A 116 6.48 6.55 1.00
N VAL A 117 6.76 7.48 0.10
CA VAL A 117 7.47 7.24 -1.16
C VAL A 117 8.76 8.03 -1.12
N ASN A 118 9.88 7.34 -1.26
CA ASN A 118 11.21 7.91 -1.15
C ASN A 118 12.10 7.47 -2.32
N ASN A 119 12.78 8.41 -2.99
CA ASN A 119 13.71 8.13 -4.09
C ASN A 119 13.14 7.16 -5.15
N SER A 120 11.90 7.39 -5.58
CA SER A 120 11.13 6.43 -6.39
C SER A 120 10.40 7.16 -7.52
N SER A 121 10.15 6.50 -8.66
CA SER A 121 9.43 7.13 -9.78
C SER A 121 8.32 6.29 -10.41
N GLY A 122 7.42 6.96 -11.15
CA GLY A 122 6.46 6.32 -12.06
C GLY A 122 5.40 5.43 -11.40
N GLY A 123 5.14 5.62 -10.12
CA GLY A 123 4.16 4.82 -9.36
C GLY A 123 2.79 5.49 -9.25
N LYS A 124 1.87 4.82 -8.56
CA LYS A 124 0.51 5.32 -8.33
C LYS A 124 0.03 5.00 -6.92
N ILE A 125 -0.57 5.98 -6.26
CA ILE A 125 -1.34 5.78 -5.03
C ILE A 125 -2.78 6.15 -5.36
N THR A 126 -3.72 5.22 -5.24
CA THR A 126 -5.10 5.48 -5.65
C THR A 126 -6.14 4.88 -4.73
N GLY A 127 -7.22 5.62 -4.46
CA GLY A 127 -8.36 5.15 -3.67
C GLY A 127 -8.04 4.87 -2.19
N VAL A 128 -6.93 5.39 -1.67
CA VAL A 128 -6.50 5.15 -0.28
C VAL A 128 -6.99 6.27 0.63
N THR A 129 -7.52 5.90 1.79
CA THR A 129 -7.77 6.84 2.89
C THR A 129 -6.65 6.74 3.92
N ALA A 130 -5.89 7.82 4.10
CA ALA A 130 -4.94 7.94 5.20
C ALA A 130 -5.56 8.79 6.32
N SER A 131 -5.64 8.26 7.54
CA SER A 131 -6.25 8.99 8.65
C SER A 131 -5.56 8.78 9.99
N THR A 132 -5.49 9.82 10.83
CA THR A 132 -4.99 9.69 12.21
C THR A 132 -3.57 9.10 12.26
N ASN A 133 -2.72 9.45 11.30
CA ASN A 133 -1.29 9.14 11.35
C ASN A 133 -0.56 10.31 12.02
N CYS A 134 0.49 10.01 12.80
CA CYS A 134 1.17 11.04 13.57
C CYS A 134 1.94 12.02 12.65
N PHE A 135 2.50 11.56 11.52
CA PHE A 135 3.05 12.47 10.52
C PHE A 135 2.03 12.67 9.39
N ALA A 136 2.46 12.84 8.14
CA ALA A 136 1.53 12.97 7.03
C ALA A 136 0.85 11.63 6.67
N GLY A 137 -0.35 11.70 6.07
CA GLY A 137 -0.99 10.52 5.51
C GLY A 137 -0.21 9.94 4.33
N PHE A 138 0.20 10.82 3.41
CA PHE A 138 1.05 10.50 2.26
C PHE A 138 2.26 11.43 2.27
N TYR A 139 3.47 10.89 2.18
CA TYR A 139 4.70 11.66 2.13
C TYR A 139 5.57 11.23 0.95
N LEU A 140 5.76 12.14 0.00
CA LEU A 140 6.56 11.94 -1.20
C LEU A 140 7.86 12.77 -1.06
N ASN A 141 9.00 12.09 -0.96
CA ASN A 141 10.32 12.71 -0.88
C ASN A 141 11.21 12.22 -2.02
N ALA A 142 11.80 13.13 -2.78
CA ALA A 142 12.59 12.79 -3.97
C ALA A 142 11.85 11.78 -4.88
N ALA A 143 10.53 11.95 -5.02
CA ALA A 143 9.67 11.13 -5.87
C ALA A 143 9.28 11.91 -7.13
N SER A 144 9.21 11.24 -8.27
CA SER A 144 8.83 11.86 -9.55
C SER A 144 7.81 11.01 -10.30
N GLU A 145 6.97 11.65 -11.12
CA GLU A 145 5.99 10.94 -11.96
C GLU A 145 5.04 10.01 -11.17
N TYR A 146 4.76 10.34 -9.90
CA TYR A 146 3.78 9.62 -9.09
C TYR A 146 2.39 10.21 -9.30
N GLU A 147 1.42 9.34 -9.59
CA GLU A 147 0.01 9.72 -9.67
C GLU A 147 -0.67 9.50 -8.31
N LEU A 148 -1.30 10.55 -7.77
CA LEU A 148 -2.16 10.47 -6.58
C LEU A 148 -3.60 10.72 -7.01
N GLU A 149 -4.42 9.68 -7.09
CA GLU A 149 -5.79 9.77 -7.61
C GLU A 149 -6.82 9.25 -6.61
N GLY A 150 -7.84 10.05 -6.29
CA GLY A 150 -8.98 9.60 -5.48
C GLY A 150 -8.61 9.24 -4.03
N ASN A 151 -7.52 9.81 -3.50
CA ASN A 151 -7.09 9.58 -2.12
C ASN A 151 -7.71 10.57 -1.15
N VAL A 152 -7.89 10.15 0.09
CA VAL A 152 -8.35 10.99 1.20
C VAL A 152 -7.25 11.08 2.26
N SER A 153 -6.91 12.28 2.72
CA SER A 153 -5.99 12.51 3.85
C SER A 153 -6.69 13.39 4.88
N VAL A 154 -6.95 12.86 6.07
CA VAL A 154 -7.72 13.54 7.12
C VAL A 154 -7.15 13.26 8.50
N ARG A 155 -7.05 14.27 9.37
CA ARG A 155 -6.54 14.15 10.74
C ARG A 155 -5.14 13.53 10.83
N ASN A 156 -4.30 13.78 9.84
CA ASN A 156 -2.89 13.37 9.88
C ASN A 156 -2.03 14.57 10.26
N GLY A 157 -1.05 14.37 11.13
CA GLY A 157 0.04 15.33 11.23
C GLY A 157 0.50 15.67 12.63
N ASN A 158 1.66 16.31 12.62
CA ASN A 158 2.27 16.99 13.76
C ASN A 158 2.71 18.40 13.32
N MET A 159 3.26 19.19 14.25
CA MET A 159 3.70 20.57 13.96
C MET A 159 4.72 20.69 12.81
N THR A 160 5.43 19.62 12.45
CA THR A 160 6.45 19.60 11.39
C THR A 160 5.91 19.07 10.06
N PHE A 161 4.91 18.18 10.08
CA PHE A 161 4.35 17.51 8.90
C PHE A 161 2.81 17.64 8.89
N PRO A 162 2.27 18.81 8.53
CA PRO A 162 0.86 19.16 8.79
C PRO A 162 -0.15 18.65 7.75
N CYS A 163 0.25 17.85 6.76
CA CYS A 163 -0.62 17.39 5.66
C CYS A 163 -1.74 16.45 6.15
N GLY A 164 -2.78 17.06 6.73
CA GLY A 164 -3.99 16.43 7.24
C GLY A 164 -4.54 17.04 8.53
N GLY A 165 -3.79 17.93 9.21
CA GLY A 165 -4.09 18.63 10.48
C GLY A 165 -4.96 17.86 11.48
N ILE A 166 -4.43 17.51 12.66
CA ILE A 166 -5.27 16.94 13.72
C ILE A 166 -6.25 17.96 14.31
#